data_AF-A0A352FJ02-F1
#
_entry.id   AF-A0A352FJ02-F1
#
_cell.length_a   1.000
_cell.length_b   1.000
_cell.length_c   1.000
_cell.angle_alpha   90.00
_cell.angle_beta   90.00
_cell.angle_gamma   90.00
#
_symmetry.space_group_name_H-M   'P 1'
#
loop_
_entity.id
_entity.type
_entity.pdbx_description
1 polymer ?
#
loop_
_entity_poly.entity_id
_entity_poly.type
_entity_poly.pdbx_seq_one_letter_code
_entity_poly.pdbx_strand_id
1 'polypeptide(L)'
;MSASEKGSKRQMKVALHFSLKRESLDYIDGYEIGNVVLRAMISHGNFETAIRTGDLLLQRHAMECRGDLLQRTWTYSESKYLATSAAWVLSSGGLWGCFLPLNAIKCLTRNVFVICLENISLECAKRLSLEFGFLPYFLGALEVDDKIPLHALLYSNCLIPWLRVAGKSIYLFKDYFDDEESLDSLESFTSLGAVHVEYETP
;
A
#
# COMPACT_ATOMS: atom_id res chain seq x y z
N MET A 1 29.04 -31.91 12.24
CA MET A 1 28.27 -30.73 12.66
C MET A 1 28.15 -29.79 11.48
N SER A 2 27.11 -29.95 10.66
CA SER A 2 26.86 -29.08 9.50
C SER A 2 26.12 -27.84 9.97
N ALA A 3 26.73 -26.68 9.76
CA ALA A 3 26.05 -25.40 9.89
C ALA A 3 24.88 -25.39 8.91
N SER A 4 23.67 -25.41 9.45
CA SER A 4 22.43 -25.10 8.76
C SER A 4 22.61 -23.74 8.07
N GLU A 5 22.71 -23.75 6.74
CA GLU A 5 22.45 -22.57 5.92
C GLU A 5 21.06 -22.05 6.30
N LYS A 6 21.03 -21.01 7.13
CA LYS A 6 19.83 -20.21 7.34
C LYS A 6 19.51 -19.61 5.98
N GLY A 7 18.62 -20.27 5.22
CA GLY A 7 18.09 -19.74 3.97
C GLY A 7 17.60 -18.32 4.25
N SER A 8 18.30 -17.34 3.70
CA SER A 8 17.96 -15.93 3.87
C SER A 8 16.51 -15.76 3.40
N LYS A 9 15.61 -15.37 4.31
CA LYS A 9 14.22 -15.10 3.94
C LYS A 9 14.24 -13.96 2.93
N ARG A 10 13.85 -14.24 1.68
CA ARG A 10 13.70 -13.21 0.64
C ARG A 10 12.78 -12.12 1.18
N GLN A 11 13.35 -10.94 1.37
CA GLN A 11 12.62 -9.71 1.66
C GLN A 11 12.16 -9.08 0.35
N MET A 12 11.00 -8.45 0.39
CA MET A 12 10.36 -7.84 -0.77
C MET A 12 9.47 -6.68 -0.34
N LYS A 13 9.16 -5.80 -1.29
CA LYS A 13 8.13 -4.77 -1.15
C LYS A 13 6.81 -5.32 -1.66
N VAL A 14 5.71 -5.07 -0.94
CA VAL A 14 4.38 -5.61 -1.28
C VAL A 14 3.32 -4.53 -1.15
N ALA A 15 2.53 -4.34 -2.21
CA ALA A 15 1.35 -3.49 -2.21
C ALA A 15 0.09 -4.34 -2.02
N LEU A 16 -0.66 -4.05 -0.95
CA LEU A 16 -1.99 -4.58 -0.68
C LEU A 16 -3.05 -3.63 -1.25
N HIS A 17 -4.01 -4.14 -2.00
CA HIS A 17 -5.00 -3.34 -2.72
C HIS A 17 -6.39 -3.59 -2.17
N PHE A 18 -7.11 -2.51 -1.87
CA PHE A 18 -8.44 -2.55 -1.30
C PHE A 18 -9.38 -1.64 -2.09
N SER A 19 -10.57 -2.14 -2.44
CA SER A 19 -11.64 -1.33 -3.01
C SER A 19 -12.25 -0.46 -1.92
N LEU A 20 -12.26 0.85 -2.14
CA LEU A 20 -13.08 1.74 -1.30
C LEU A 20 -14.57 1.51 -1.64
N LYS A 21 -15.44 1.57 -0.62
CA LYS A 21 -16.88 1.32 -0.78
C LYS A 21 -17.61 2.53 -1.35
N ARG A 22 -17.06 3.74 -1.18
CA ARG A 22 -17.61 5.00 -1.69
C ARG A 22 -16.73 5.56 -2.80
N GLU A 23 -17.36 6.26 -3.75
CA GLU A 23 -16.64 7.06 -4.75
C GLU A 23 -16.00 8.31 -4.12
N SER A 24 -16.42 8.69 -2.90
CA SER A 24 -15.83 9.79 -2.13
C SER A 24 -14.56 9.34 -1.40
N LEU A 25 -13.54 10.18 -1.49
CA LEU A 25 -12.25 10.16 -0.79
C LEU A 25 -12.43 10.41 0.72
N ASP A 26 -13.35 9.73 1.40
CA ASP A 26 -13.45 9.87 2.84
C ASP A 26 -12.26 9.13 3.48
N TYR A 27 -11.33 9.91 4.01
CA TYR A 27 -10.15 9.51 4.80
C TYR A 27 -10.45 8.36 5.80
N ILE A 28 -11.69 8.30 6.28
CA ILE A 28 -12.22 7.31 7.22
C ILE A 28 -12.13 5.87 6.66
N ASP A 29 -12.50 5.63 5.40
CA ASP A 29 -12.52 4.26 4.85
C ASP A 29 -11.09 3.69 4.76
N GLY A 30 -10.13 4.52 4.35
CA GLY A 30 -8.71 4.16 4.29
C GLY A 30 -8.12 3.89 5.67
N TYR A 31 -8.50 4.71 6.66
CA TYR A 31 -8.09 4.55 8.06
C TYR A 31 -8.61 3.23 8.67
N GLU A 32 -9.89 2.88 8.45
CA GLU A 32 -10.45 1.61 8.92
C GLU A 32 -9.74 0.40 8.30
N ILE A 33 -9.45 0.45 7.00
CA ILE A 33 -8.67 -0.60 6.32
C ILE A 33 -7.26 -0.69 6.92
N GLY A 34 -6.61 0.46 7.15
CA GLY A 34 -5.32 0.55 7.82
C GLY A 34 -5.33 -0.16 9.18
N ASN A 35 -6.32 0.14 10.03
CA ASN A 35 -6.47 -0.49 11.34
C ASN A 35 -6.64 -2.01 11.29
N VAL A 36 -7.38 -2.52 10.30
CA VAL A 36 -7.52 -3.97 10.09
C VAL A 36 -6.17 -4.60 9.76
N VAL A 37 -5.40 -3.98 8.85
CA VAL A 37 -4.08 -4.49 8.47
C VAL A 37 -3.09 -4.43 9.64
N LEU A 38 -3.04 -3.31 10.34
CA LEU A 38 -2.16 -3.14 11.51
C LEU A 38 -2.48 -4.15 12.61
N ARG A 39 -3.76 -4.33 12.94
CA ARG A 39 -4.18 -5.30 13.96
C ARG A 39 -3.71 -6.71 13.61
N ALA A 40 -3.83 -7.11 12.34
CA ALA A 40 -3.32 -8.41 11.89
C ALA A 40 -1.79 -8.49 12.07
N MET A 41 -1.04 -7.49 11.60
CA MET A 41 0.42 -7.44 11.72
C MET A 41 0.91 -7.51 13.18
N ILE A 42 0.32 -6.70 14.06
CA ILE A 42 0.62 -6.66 15.49
C ILE A 42 0.29 -8.01 16.16
N SER A 43 -0.83 -8.63 15.80
CA SER A 43 -1.26 -9.90 16.38
C SER A 43 -0.27 -11.02 16.09
N HIS A 44 0.30 -11.04 14.88
CA HIS A 44 1.35 -12.00 14.50
C HIS A 44 2.73 -11.64 15.11
N GLY A 45 3.02 -10.36 15.31
CA GLY A 45 4.18 -9.87 16.06
C GLY A 45 5.55 -10.14 15.42
N ASN A 46 5.60 -10.49 14.14
CA ASN A 46 6.81 -10.89 13.41
C ASN A 46 7.07 -10.04 12.16
N PHE A 47 6.51 -8.83 12.12
CA PHE A 47 6.67 -7.89 11.02
C PHE A 47 7.71 -6.83 11.38
N GLU A 48 8.56 -6.48 10.41
CA GLU A 48 9.53 -5.40 10.54
C GLU A 48 9.55 -4.62 9.22
N THR A 49 8.68 -3.61 9.12
CA THR A 49 8.38 -2.98 7.84
C THR A 49 7.94 -1.54 8.02
N ALA A 50 8.34 -0.68 7.09
CA ALA A 50 7.74 0.63 6.93
C ALA A 50 6.49 0.51 6.05
N ILE A 51 5.46 1.27 6.38
CA ILE A 51 4.19 1.27 5.70
C ILE A 51 3.99 2.62 5.03
N ARG A 52 3.62 2.58 3.75
CA ARG A 52 3.13 3.73 3.00
C ARG A 52 1.69 3.49 2.59
N THR A 53 0.87 4.53 2.59
CA THR A 53 -0.55 4.44 2.23
C THR A 53 -0.94 5.51 1.22
N GLY A 54 -2.04 5.28 0.53
CA GLY A 54 -2.58 6.23 -0.44
C GLY A 54 -3.34 5.52 -1.55
N ASP A 55 -3.72 6.26 -2.57
CA ASP A 55 -4.53 5.73 -3.66
C ASP A 55 -3.68 5.19 -4.81
N LEU A 56 -4.21 4.21 -5.53
CA LEU A 56 -3.65 3.77 -6.81
C LEU A 56 -3.97 4.79 -7.90
N LEU A 57 -3.07 5.75 -8.12
CA LEU A 57 -3.30 6.92 -8.98
C LEU A 57 -3.16 6.67 -10.50
N LEU A 58 -3.63 5.53 -11.02
CA LEU A 58 -3.58 5.21 -12.45
C LEU A 58 -4.24 6.31 -13.32
N GLN A 59 -5.39 6.82 -12.89
CA GLN A 59 -6.11 7.89 -13.61
C GLN A 59 -5.33 9.21 -13.61
N ARG A 60 -4.65 9.56 -12.51
CA ARG A 60 -3.84 10.79 -12.45
C ARG A 60 -2.70 10.75 -13.47
N HIS A 61 -2.12 9.58 -13.71
CA HIS A 61 -1.09 9.42 -14.73
C HIS A 61 -1.64 9.47 -16.16
N ALA A 62 -2.93 9.23 -16.35
CA ALA A 62 -3.61 9.44 -17.63
C ALA A 62 -3.91 10.91 -17.94
N MET A 63 -3.71 11.82 -16.99
CA MET A 63 -3.87 13.25 -17.25
C MET A 63 -2.72 13.75 -18.12
N GLU A 64 -3.07 14.60 -19.08
CA GLU A 64 -2.13 15.35 -19.93
C GLU A 64 -2.19 16.82 -19.56
N CYS A 65 -1.04 17.43 -19.32
CA CYS A 65 -0.95 18.87 -19.20
C CYS A 65 -0.89 19.47 -20.62
N ARG A 66 -1.85 20.34 -20.94
CA ARG A 66 -1.89 21.12 -22.18
C ARG A 66 -1.84 22.60 -21.85
N GLY A 67 -1.33 23.38 -22.80
CA GLY A 67 -1.16 24.83 -22.66
C GLY A 67 0.27 25.24 -22.33
N ASP A 68 0.49 26.56 -22.26
CA ASP A 68 1.78 27.15 -21.93
C ASP A 68 2.02 27.19 -20.40
N LEU A 69 3.11 27.83 -19.97
CA LEU A 69 3.46 27.95 -18.56
C LEU A 69 2.42 28.72 -17.73
N LEU A 70 1.59 29.56 -18.35
CA LEU A 70 0.62 30.43 -17.68
C LEU A 70 -0.81 29.86 -17.69
N GLN A 71 -1.12 28.95 -18.62
CA GLN A 71 -2.44 28.34 -18.77
C GLN A 71 -2.36 26.81 -18.87
N ARG A 72 -1.82 26.18 -17.83
CA ARG A 72 -1.82 24.72 -17.72
C ARG A 72 -3.22 24.19 -17.45
N THR A 73 -3.76 23.45 -18.41
CA THR A 73 -4.99 22.68 -18.26
C THR A 73 -4.65 21.20 -18.22
N TRP A 74 -5.30 20.46 -17.34
CA TRP A 74 -5.13 19.01 -17.24
C TRP A 74 -6.33 18.33 -17.88
N THR A 75 -6.10 17.60 -18.97
CA THR A 75 -7.14 16.87 -19.69
C THR A 75 -6.93 15.37 -19.55
N TYR A 76 -8.01 14.64 -19.27
CA TYR A 76 -7.98 13.18 -19.26
C TYR A 76 -7.71 12.64 -20.68
N SER A 77 -6.84 11.64 -20.77
CA SER A 77 -6.50 10.95 -22.01
C SER A 77 -6.82 9.46 -21.87
N GLU A 78 -7.91 9.01 -22.49
CA GLU A 78 -8.37 7.61 -22.42
C GLU A 78 -7.33 6.64 -22.97
N SER A 79 -6.69 6.99 -24.09
CA SER A 79 -5.64 6.16 -24.69
C SER A 79 -4.44 6.00 -23.75
N LYS A 80 -4.05 7.07 -23.06
CA LYS A 80 -2.97 7.03 -22.05
C LYS A 80 -3.39 6.21 -20.84
N TYR A 81 -4.63 6.37 -20.37
CA TYR A 81 -5.18 5.56 -19.28
C TYR A 81 -5.15 4.06 -19.60
N LEU A 82 -5.61 3.67 -20.78
CA LEU A 82 -5.59 2.28 -21.24
C LEU A 82 -4.15 1.76 -21.35
N ALA A 83 -3.23 2.55 -21.89
CA ALA A 83 -1.82 2.19 -21.99
C ALA A 83 -1.16 2.01 -20.62
N THR A 84 -1.39 2.94 -19.67
CA THR A 84 -0.86 2.85 -18.29
C THR A 84 -1.47 1.66 -17.55
N SER A 85 -2.77 1.43 -17.70
CA SER A 85 -3.46 0.28 -17.10
C SER A 85 -2.94 -1.05 -17.62
N ALA A 86 -2.78 -1.17 -18.93
CA ALA A 86 -2.18 -2.35 -19.55
C ALA A 86 -0.73 -2.55 -19.10
N ALA A 87 0.06 -1.48 -19.05
CA ALA A 87 1.44 -1.52 -18.58
C ALA A 87 1.52 -2.01 -17.13
N TRP A 88 0.62 -1.56 -16.25
CA TRP A 88 0.57 -2.00 -14.84
C TRP A 88 0.25 -3.50 -14.71
N VAL A 89 -0.74 -3.99 -15.46
CA VAL A 89 -1.10 -5.41 -15.46
C VAL A 89 0.06 -6.25 -16.02
N LEU A 90 0.69 -5.81 -17.10
CA LEU A 90 1.79 -6.55 -17.75
C LEU A 90 3.09 -6.50 -16.93
N SER A 91 3.40 -5.38 -16.27
CA SER A 91 4.60 -5.24 -15.45
C SER A 91 4.58 -6.11 -14.20
N SER A 92 3.41 -6.61 -13.82
CA SER A 92 3.23 -7.59 -12.75
C SER A 92 3.68 -9.01 -13.16
N GLY A 93 3.96 -9.26 -14.45
CA GLY A 93 4.38 -10.56 -14.96
C GLY A 93 5.72 -11.02 -14.40
N GLY A 94 5.73 -12.19 -13.75
CA GLY A 94 6.94 -12.78 -13.14
C GLY A 94 7.23 -12.29 -11.71
N LEU A 95 6.48 -11.31 -11.23
CA LEU A 95 6.47 -10.90 -9.83
C LEU A 95 5.47 -11.76 -9.03
N TRP A 96 5.69 -11.88 -7.72
CA TRP A 96 4.69 -12.55 -6.88
C TRP A 96 3.42 -11.69 -6.76
N GLY A 97 2.25 -12.31 -6.83
CA GLY A 97 0.97 -11.64 -6.59
C GLY A 97 -0.15 -12.64 -6.33
N CYS A 98 -1.26 -12.15 -5.77
CA CYS A 98 -2.41 -12.98 -5.41
C CYS A 98 -3.76 -12.44 -5.91
N PHE A 99 -3.74 -11.62 -6.97
CA PHE A 99 -4.98 -11.15 -7.58
C PHE A 99 -5.78 -12.32 -8.16
N LEU A 100 -7.08 -12.35 -7.83
CA LEU A 100 -8.05 -13.03 -8.69
C LEU A 100 -8.19 -12.22 -9.98
N PRO A 101 -8.32 -12.86 -11.17
CA PRO A 101 -8.40 -12.14 -12.44
C PRO A 101 -9.44 -11.02 -12.47
N LEU A 102 -10.62 -11.25 -11.88
CA LEU A 102 -11.67 -10.23 -11.79
C LEU A 102 -11.31 -9.07 -10.87
N ASN A 103 -10.49 -9.29 -9.84
CA ASN A 103 -10.06 -8.22 -8.94
C ASN A 103 -8.98 -7.34 -9.57
N ALA A 104 -8.09 -7.90 -10.39
CA ALA A 104 -7.15 -7.08 -11.17
C ALA A 104 -7.89 -6.08 -12.08
N ILE A 105 -9.02 -6.50 -12.68
CA ILE A 105 -9.90 -5.63 -13.48
C ILE A 105 -10.61 -4.59 -12.59
N LYS A 106 -11.04 -4.98 -11.38
CA LYS A 106 -11.63 -4.02 -10.42
C LYS A 106 -10.64 -2.92 -10.03
N CYS A 107 -9.33 -3.21 -9.99
CA CYS A 107 -8.32 -2.18 -9.72
C CYS A 107 -8.29 -1.07 -10.78
N LEU A 108 -8.76 -1.35 -11.99
CA LEU A 108 -8.83 -0.35 -13.05
C LEU A 108 -10.09 0.52 -12.90
N THR A 109 -11.20 -0.09 -12.49
CA THR A 109 -12.53 0.55 -12.55
C THR A 109 -12.97 1.21 -11.24
N ARG A 110 -12.18 1.14 -10.17
CA ARG A 110 -12.56 1.62 -8.83
C ARG A 110 -11.47 2.49 -8.22
N ASN A 111 -11.86 3.26 -7.20
CA ASN A 111 -10.91 3.85 -6.27
C ASN A 111 -10.28 2.74 -5.43
N VAL A 112 -8.97 2.58 -5.55
CA VAL A 112 -8.20 1.56 -4.85
C VAL A 112 -7.31 2.23 -3.83
N PHE A 113 -7.55 1.92 -2.57
CA PHE A 113 -6.64 2.24 -1.49
C PHE A 113 -5.53 1.19 -1.42
N VAL A 114 -4.31 1.66 -1.26
CA VAL A 114 -3.09 0.85 -1.25
C VAL A 114 -2.40 0.99 0.10
N ILE A 115 -2.03 -0.16 0.66
CA ILE A 115 -1.08 -0.24 1.78
C ILE A 115 0.17 -0.94 1.27
N CYS A 116 1.26 -0.20 1.14
CA CYS A 116 2.55 -0.69 0.68
C CYS A 116 3.45 -0.99 1.89
N LEU A 117 3.94 -2.23 1.95
CA LEU A 117 4.87 -2.74 2.96
C LEU A 117 6.26 -2.77 2.32
N GLU A 118 7.18 -1.95 2.82
CA GLU A 118 8.49 -1.71 2.19
C GLU A 118 9.46 -2.88 2.29
N ASN A 119 9.35 -3.66 3.37
CA ASN A 119 10.26 -4.76 3.68
C ASN A 119 9.50 -5.89 4.39
N ILE A 120 9.13 -6.94 3.68
CA ILE A 120 8.38 -8.06 4.25
C ILE A 120 8.86 -9.37 3.62
N SER A 121 8.89 -10.45 4.40
CA SER A 121 9.19 -11.77 3.85
C SER A 121 8.03 -12.31 3.01
N LEU A 122 8.33 -13.07 1.95
CA LEU A 122 7.30 -13.73 1.12
C LEU A 122 6.31 -14.57 1.94
N GLU A 123 6.77 -15.20 3.03
CA GLU A 123 5.93 -15.98 3.94
C GLU A 123 4.87 -15.10 4.63
N CYS A 124 5.30 -13.97 5.18
CA CYS A 124 4.41 -13.00 5.84
C CYS A 124 3.43 -12.39 4.82
N ALA A 125 3.91 -12.07 3.61
CA ALA A 125 3.06 -11.52 2.55
C ALA A 125 1.95 -12.51 2.11
N LYS A 126 2.30 -13.78 1.94
CA LYS A 126 1.32 -14.85 1.66
C LYS A 126 0.31 -15.02 2.80
N ARG A 127 0.77 -14.96 4.04
CA ARG A 127 -0.10 -15.09 5.23
C ARG A 127 -1.12 -13.96 5.30
N LEU A 128 -0.68 -12.70 5.20
CA LEU A 128 -1.58 -11.54 5.16
C LEU A 128 -2.58 -11.65 4.01
N SER A 129 -2.11 -12.05 2.83
CA SER A 129 -2.98 -12.21 1.65
C SER A 129 -4.07 -13.26 1.86
N LEU A 130 -3.77 -14.36 2.54
CA LEU A 130 -4.76 -15.39 2.88
C LEU A 130 -5.77 -14.88 3.91
N GLU A 131 -5.30 -14.18 4.94
CA GLU A 131 -6.14 -13.61 5.99
C GLU A 131 -7.11 -12.55 5.42
N PHE A 132 -6.61 -11.65 4.58
CA PHE A 132 -7.43 -10.62 3.94
C PHE A 132 -8.24 -11.15 2.75
N GLY A 133 -7.93 -12.35 2.24
CA GLY A 133 -8.65 -12.99 1.13
C GLY A 133 -10.16 -13.16 1.37
N PHE A 134 -10.59 -13.13 2.64
CA PHE A 134 -12.00 -13.22 3.02
C PHE A 134 -12.71 -11.85 3.12
N LEU A 135 -11.96 -10.74 3.04
CA LEU A 135 -12.53 -9.40 3.09
C LEU A 135 -13.14 -9.05 1.72
N PRO A 136 -14.42 -8.65 1.63
CA PRO A 136 -15.08 -8.39 0.35
C PRO A 136 -14.49 -7.19 -0.41
N TYR A 137 -13.74 -6.34 0.28
CA TYR A 137 -13.06 -5.17 -0.27
C TYR A 137 -11.58 -5.42 -0.55
N PHE A 138 -10.99 -6.57 -0.20
CA PHE A 138 -9.62 -6.89 -0.58
C PHE A 138 -9.58 -7.33 -2.05
N LEU A 139 -8.76 -6.65 -2.84
CA LEU A 139 -8.61 -6.92 -4.27
C LEU A 139 -7.44 -7.87 -4.54
N GLY A 140 -6.36 -7.73 -3.78
CA GLY A 140 -5.20 -8.61 -3.87
C GLY A 140 -3.92 -7.92 -3.44
N ALA A 141 -2.83 -8.65 -3.54
CA ALA A 141 -1.48 -8.17 -3.25
C ALA A 141 -0.56 -8.39 -4.45
N LEU A 142 0.45 -7.53 -4.54
CA LEU A 142 1.47 -7.56 -5.59
C LEU A 142 2.84 -7.23 -5.01
N GLU A 143 3.86 -7.98 -5.44
CA GLU A 143 5.25 -7.60 -5.25
C GLU A 143 5.59 -6.35 -6.07
N VAL A 144 6.21 -5.37 -5.42
CA VAL A 144 6.62 -4.12 -6.06
C VAL A 144 8.10 -4.21 -6.39
N ASP A 145 8.45 -3.94 -7.65
CA ASP A 145 9.83 -3.79 -8.10
C ASP A 145 10.08 -2.33 -8.51
N ASP A 146 10.84 -1.59 -7.72
CA ASP A 146 11.17 -0.18 -7.99
C ASP A 146 12.07 0.00 -9.23
N LYS A 147 12.62 -1.08 -9.81
CA LYS A 147 13.29 -1.01 -11.12
C LYS A 147 12.30 -0.82 -12.26
N ILE A 148 11.02 -1.14 -12.05
CA ILE A 148 9.94 -0.88 -13.00
C ILE A 148 9.46 0.55 -12.77
N PRO A 149 9.62 1.47 -13.74
CA PRO A 149 9.31 2.89 -13.54
C PRO A 149 7.87 3.15 -13.06
N LEU A 150 6.91 2.38 -13.58
CA LEU A 150 5.50 2.52 -13.19
C LEU A 150 5.25 2.06 -11.74
N HIS A 151 5.95 1.04 -11.26
CA HIS A 151 5.85 0.59 -9.88
C HIS A 151 6.46 1.62 -8.92
N ALA A 152 7.66 2.11 -9.22
CA ALA A 152 8.29 3.17 -8.42
C ALA A 152 7.38 4.40 -8.34
N LEU A 153 6.77 4.79 -9.46
CA LEU A 153 5.84 5.89 -9.52
C LEU A 153 4.61 5.66 -8.63
N LEU A 154 3.89 4.55 -8.82
CA LEU A 154 2.63 4.28 -8.14
C LEU A 154 2.79 3.94 -6.64
N TYR A 155 3.86 3.24 -6.26
CA TYR A 155 3.98 2.64 -4.93
C TYR A 155 5.06 3.28 -4.05
N SER A 156 6.03 3.98 -4.64
CA SER A 156 7.11 4.63 -3.88
C SER A 156 6.99 6.16 -3.89
N ASN A 157 6.60 6.75 -5.02
CA ASN A 157 6.54 8.21 -5.17
C ASN A 157 5.17 8.81 -4.84
N CYS A 158 4.08 8.08 -5.11
CA CYS A 158 2.72 8.59 -4.91
C CYS A 158 2.10 8.26 -3.55
N LEU A 159 2.67 7.28 -2.82
CA LEU A 159 2.18 6.91 -1.50
C LEU A 159 2.85 7.73 -0.40
N ILE A 160 2.10 8.04 0.64
CA ILE A 160 2.53 8.84 1.79
C ILE A 160 3.12 7.87 2.84
N PRO A 161 4.31 8.14 3.41
CA PRO A 161 4.81 7.36 4.55
C PRO A 161 3.85 7.48 5.72
N TRP A 162 3.41 6.37 6.31
CA TRP A 162 2.45 6.38 7.41
C TRP A 162 3.11 6.07 8.75
N LEU A 163 3.67 4.86 8.89
CA LEU A 163 4.32 4.42 10.11
C LEU A 163 5.25 3.23 9.85
N ARG A 164 6.02 2.84 10.86
CA ARG A 164 6.80 1.60 10.89
C ARG A 164 6.25 0.65 11.93
N VAL A 165 6.15 -0.63 11.56
CA VAL A 165 5.86 -1.73 12.49
C VAL A 165 7.15 -2.48 12.77
N ALA A 166 7.45 -2.70 14.05
CA ALA A 166 8.53 -3.59 14.50
C ALA A 166 8.00 -4.53 15.59
N GLY A 167 7.66 -5.75 15.20
CA GLY A 167 6.98 -6.72 16.04
C GLY A 167 5.60 -6.23 16.47
N LYS A 168 5.48 -5.85 17.75
CA LYS A 168 4.26 -5.25 18.32
C LYS A 168 4.41 -3.76 18.61
N SER A 169 5.50 -3.14 18.16
CA SER A 169 5.75 -1.71 18.30
C SER A 169 5.36 -0.96 17.03
N ILE A 170 4.85 0.26 17.19
CA ILE A 170 4.53 1.19 16.11
C ILE A 170 5.35 2.47 16.29
N TYR A 171 5.90 2.98 15.18
CA TYR A 171 6.61 4.26 15.14
C TYR A 171 5.98 5.13 14.05
N LEU A 172 5.44 6.28 14.43
CA LEU A 172 4.66 7.16 13.55
C LEU A 172 5.55 8.20 12.87
N PHE A 173 5.42 8.37 11.55
CA PHE A 173 6.14 9.43 10.85
C PHE A 173 5.44 10.78 11.08
N LYS A 174 6.06 11.62 11.91
CA LYS A 174 5.45 12.87 12.38
C LYS A 174 5.11 13.86 11.26
N ASP A 175 5.96 13.95 10.23
CA ASP A 175 5.87 15.00 9.21
C ASP A 175 4.63 14.93 8.30
N TYR A 176 3.83 13.85 8.37
CA TYR A 176 2.72 13.61 7.44
C TYR A 176 1.32 13.66 8.08
N PHE A 177 1.21 13.64 9.42
CA PHE A 177 -0.08 13.49 10.12
C PHE A 177 -0.21 14.36 11.39
N ASP A 178 0.59 15.42 11.51
CA ASP A 178 0.64 16.33 12.68
C ASP A 178 -0.45 17.43 12.66
N ASP A 179 -1.70 17.05 12.36
CA ASP A 179 -2.86 17.93 12.49
C ASP A 179 -3.68 17.54 13.73
N GLU A 180 -4.17 18.52 14.51
CA GLU A 180 -4.97 18.29 15.73
C GLU A 180 -6.26 17.47 15.50
N GLU A 181 -6.68 17.29 14.24
CA GLU A 181 -7.83 16.48 13.82
C GLU A 181 -7.44 15.07 13.30
N SER A 182 -6.17 14.69 13.41
CA SER A 182 -5.67 13.38 13.00
C SER A 182 -6.36 12.24 13.76
N LEU A 183 -6.85 11.23 13.02
CA LEU A 183 -7.37 9.99 13.60
C LEU A 183 -6.23 9.10 14.16
N ASP A 184 -4.97 9.41 13.81
CA ASP A 184 -3.76 8.68 14.21
C ASP A 184 -3.23 9.19 15.56
N SER A 185 -4.00 8.99 16.64
CA SER A 185 -3.50 9.22 18.01
C SER A 185 -2.62 8.06 18.49
N LEU A 186 -1.62 8.31 19.34
CA LEU A 186 -0.83 7.23 19.96
C LEU A 186 -1.71 6.18 20.67
N GLU A 187 -2.79 6.64 21.32
CA GLU A 187 -3.73 5.79 22.05
C GLU A 187 -4.52 4.84 21.14
N SER A 188 -4.88 5.28 19.93
CA SER A 188 -5.62 4.42 18.98
C SER A 188 -4.79 3.19 18.58
N PHE A 189 -3.48 3.34 18.38
CA PHE A 189 -2.60 2.20 18.07
C PHE A 189 -2.41 1.25 19.26
N THR A 190 -2.35 1.75 20.48
CA THR A 190 -2.37 0.90 21.68
C THR A 190 -3.66 0.07 21.74
N SER A 191 -4.81 0.66 21.36
CA SER A 191 -6.09 -0.05 21.30
C SER A 191 -6.14 -1.16 20.24
N LEU A 192 -5.26 -1.11 19.23
CA LEU A 192 -5.07 -2.18 18.24
C LEU A 192 -4.21 -3.34 18.77
N GLY A 193 -3.62 -3.20 19.97
CA GLY A 193 -2.78 -4.20 20.62
C GLY A 193 -1.29 -3.92 20.55
N ALA A 194 -0.87 -2.73 20.11
CA ALA A 194 0.53 -2.34 20.11
C ALA A 194 1.06 -2.24 21.56
N VAL A 195 2.26 -2.76 21.78
CA VAL A 195 2.93 -2.74 23.10
C VAL A 195 3.69 -1.44 23.32
N HIS A 196 4.19 -0.84 22.24
CA HIS A 196 4.92 0.42 22.25
C HIS A 196 4.48 1.27 21.06
N VAL A 197 4.23 2.56 21.30
CA VAL A 197 3.83 3.51 20.26
C VAL A 197 4.54 4.83 20.52
N GLU A 198 5.30 5.32 19.56
CA GLU A 198 5.96 6.63 19.64
C GLU A 198 6.08 7.28 18.26
N TYR A 199 6.45 8.56 18.22
CA TYR A 199 6.82 9.21 16.97
C TYR A 199 8.24 8.80 16.57
N GLU A 200 8.45 8.47 15.29
CA GLU A 200 9.78 8.19 14.73
C GLU A 200 10.57 9.50 14.74
N THR A 201 11.66 9.54 15.52
CA THR A 201 12.60 10.66 15.50
C THR A 201 13.49 10.57 14.26
N PRO A 202 13.72 11.68 13.53
CA PRO A 202 14.57 11.69 12.34
C PRO A 202 16.04 11.36 12.63
#